data_AF-A0A8B7Z7L8-F1
#
_entry.id   AF-A0A8B7Z7L8-F1
#
_cell.length_a   1.000
_cell.length_b   1.000
_cell.length_c   1.000
_cell.angle_alpha   90.00
_cell.angle_beta   90.00
_cell.angle_gamma   90.00
#
_symmetry.space_group_name_H-M   'P 1'
#
loop_
_entity.id
_entity.type
_entity.pdbx_description
1 polymer ?
#
loop_
_entity_poly.entity_id
_entity_poly.type
_entity_poly.pdbx_seq_one_letter_code
_entity_poly.pdbx_strand_id
1 'polypeptide(L)'
;MNGKIAGINCVVKKPLEIRVSDQKDNFSSGVAVVDIALQSVQTFDLGNITFKNNYTAFITVKVKCKPQDEKEETRWRDCVRQLRLMPDPHTETASQAYFTVSKSEMLFEPTEVIAVRLVLQQPSPVWAHFGIEEVAIFPPEIKPERLTSVTTWLLENQHLTDSNPRQTSKKHSESTPPVDKITAGLQHLWALTETMRANQTQVSLGRYDVDGSYEINLLSYT
;
A
#
# COMPACT_ATOMS: atom_id res chain seq x y z
N MET A 1 14.35 -15.67 10.67
CA MET A 1 14.66 -14.23 10.82
C MET A 1 13.54 -13.48 10.12
N ASN A 2 12.57 -12.95 10.87
CA ASN A 2 11.41 -12.29 10.30
C ASN A 2 11.82 -10.90 9.83
N GLY A 3 11.88 -10.71 8.51
CA GLY A 3 12.08 -9.39 7.92
C GLY A 3 10.96 -8.47 8.40
N LYS A 4 11.31 -7.46 9.19
CA LYS A 4 10.37 -6.47 9.70
C LYS A 4 9.93 -5.64 8.47
N ILE A 5 8.75 -5.93 7.93
CA ILE A 5 8.17 -5.12 6.86
C ILE A 5 7.95 -3.72 7.45
N ALA A 6 8.65 -2.73 6.90
CA ALA A 6 8.50 -1.35 7.36
C ALA A 6 7.11 -0.84 6.99
N GLY A 7 6.41 -0.25 7.95
CA GLY A 7 5.13 0.41 7.72
C GLY A 7 5.28 1.63 6.82
N ILE A 8 4.20 1.98 6.14
CA ILE A 8 4.11 3.16 5.28
C ILE A 8 4.07 4.40 6.16
N ASN A 9 4.88 5.39 5.81
CA ASN A 9 4.91 6.63 6.56
C ASN A 9 3.68 7.51 6.21
N CYS A 10 2.74 7.59 7.15
CA CYS A 10 1.48 8.30 6.98
C CYS A 10 1.13 9.16 8.21
N VAL A 11 0.37 10.22 7.99
CA VAL A 11 -0.20 11.08 9.04
C VAL A 11 -1.69 10.74 9.18
N VAL A 12 -2.06 10.27 10.37
CA VAL A 12 -3.45 10.06 10.76
C VAL A 12 -4.00 11.39 11.25
N LYS A 13 -5.00 11.93 10.54
CA LYS A 13 -5.67 13.19 10.96
C LYS A 13 -6.56 12.94 12.17
N LYS A 14 -6.91 14.03 12.87
CA LYS A 14 -7.86 13.95 13.97
C LYS A 14 -9.24 13.47 13.48
N PRO A 15 -9.94 12.63 14.24
CA PRO A 15 -11.31 12.22 13.91
C PRO A 15 -12.23 13.44 13.79
N LEU A 16 -13.00 13.48 12.70
CA LEU A 16 -14.07 14.46 12.48
C LEU A 16 -15.41 13.79 12.79
N GLU A 17 -16.06 14.20 13.88
CA GLU A 17 -17.40 13.73 14.23
C GLU A 17 -18.46 14.33 13.29
N ILE A 18 -19.29 13.46 12.70
CA ILE A 18 -20.44 13.84 11.90
C ILE A 18 -21.67 13.79 12.81
N ARG A 19 -22.24 14.95 13.11
CA ARG A 19 -23.49 15.07 13.88
C ARG A 19 -24.62 15.41 12.92
N VAL A 20 -25.64 14.57 12.87
CA VAL A 20 -26.83 14.75 12.02
C VAL A 20 -28.04 14.95 12.94
N SER A 21 -28.10 16.06 13.67
CA SER A 21 -29.37 16.70 14.09
C SER A 21 -29.14 17.98 14.90
N ASP A 22 -30.22 18.77 14.97
CA ASP A 22 -30.39 20.00 15.73
C ASP A 22 -30.12 19.79 17.24
N GLN A 23 -29.59 20.81 17.93
CA GLN A 23 -28.99 20.75 19.28
C GLN A 23 -29.92 20.30 20.44
N LYS A 24 -31.10 19.75 20.16
CA LYS A 24 -32.14 19.43 21.15
C LYS A 24 -32.25 17.96 21.54
N ASP A 25 -31.78 17.03 20.70
CA ASP A 25 -31.83 15.60 21.03
C ASP A 25 -30.42 15.03 21.23
N ASN A 26 -30.12 14.65 22.48
CA ASN A 26 -28.85 14.08 22.94
C ASN A 26 -28.66 12.61 22.51
N PHE A 27 -28.97 12.24 21.27
CA PHE A 27 -28.65 10.90 20.79
C PHE A 27 -27.15 10.82 20.48
N SER A 28 -26.39 10.16 21.36
CA SER A 28 -24.92 10.00 21.32
C SER A 28 -24.43 8.89 20.38
N SER A 29 -25.31 8.33 19.55
CA SER A 29 -24.89 7.47 18.43
C SER A 29 -24.16 8.31 17.39
N GLY A 30 -22.92 7.96 17.08
CA GLY A 30 -22.02 8.80 16.30
C GLY A 30 -21.39 8.11 15.10
N VAL A 31 -21.02 8.94 14.12
CA VAL A 31 -20.11 8.57 13.03
C VAL A 31 -18.92 9.53 13.09
N ALA A 32 -17.71 9.00 13.01
CA ALA A 32 -16.49 9.80 12.92
C ALA A 32 -15.70 9.41 11.68
N VAL A 33 -15.02 10.38 11.06
CA VAL A 33 -14.19 10.15 9.88
C VAL A 33 -12.74 10.49 10.20
N VAL A 34 -11.86 9.53 9.95
CA VAL A 34 -10.42 9.68 10.11
C VAL A 34 -9.76 9.56 8.74
N ASP A 35 -9.20 10.67 8.27
CA ASP A 35 -8.43 10.70 7.03
C ASP A 35 -6.96 10.40 7.31
N ILE A 36 -6.38 9.53 6.50
CA ILE A 36 -4.96 9.17 6.56
C ILE A 36 -4.30 9.73 5.30
N ALA A 37 -3.38 10.69 5.52
CA ALA A 37 -2.61 11.31 4.47
C ALA A 37 -1.22 10.67 4.37
N LEU A 38 -0.74 10.46 3.15
CA LEU A 38 0.62 10.00 2.91
C LEU A 38 1.60 11.16 3.09
N GLN A 39 2.75 10.90 3.71
CA GLN A 39 3.81 11.91 3.83
C GLN A 39 4.62 12.07 2.55
N SER A 40 4.61 11.06 1.68
CA SER A 40 5.27 11.08 0.39
C SER A 40 4.26 11.30 -0.74
N VAL A 41 4.70 11.90 -1.85
CA VAL A 41 3.91 12.09 -3.09
C VAL A 41 3.71 10.76 -3.84
N GLN A 42 4.27 9.66 -3.33
CA GLN A 42 4.20 8.35 -3.97
C GLN A 42 2.89 7.61 -3.65
N THR A 43 2.35 6.92 -4.64
CA THR A 43 1.26 5.95 -4.46
C THR A 43 1.78 4.65 -3.84
N PHE A 44 0.91 3.87 -3.23
CA PHE A 44 1.29 2.58 -2.67
C PHE A 44 0.22 1.52 -2.89
N ASP A 45 0.62 0.26 -2.89
CA ASP A 45 -0.33 -0.85 -2.84
C ASP A 45 -0.65 -1.15 -1.39
N LEU A 46 -1.93 -1.26 -1.05
CA LEU A 46 -2.38 -1.48 0.32
C LEU A 46 -2.37 -2.99 0.64
N GLY A 47 -1.58 -3.39 1.64
CA GLY A 47 -1.51 -4.76 2.12
C GLY A 47 -2.41 -4.99 3.33
N ASN A 48 -1.99 -4.45 4.48
CA ASN A 48 -2.69 -4.61 5.75
C ASN A 48 -2.82 -3.27 6.49
N ILE A 49 -3.89 -3.10 7.26
CA ILE A 49 -4.06 -1.97 8.18
C ILE A 49 -4.18 -2.53 9.59
N THR A 50 -3.35 -2.07 10.51
CA THR A 50 -3.47 -2.42 11.93
C THR A 50 -3.88 -1.19 12.73
N PHE A 51 -4.68 -1.38 13.76
CA PHE A 51 -5.04 -0.31 14.69
C PHE A 51 -5.52 -0.90 16.01
N LYS A 52 -5.46 -0.09 17.06
CA LYS A 52 -6.09 -0.37 18.34
C LYS A 52 -7.48 0.25 18.35
N ASN A 53 -8.49 -0.54 18.68
CA ASN A 53 -9.83 -0.02 18.84
C ASN A 53 -9.89 0.92 20.07
N ASN A 54 -10.73 1.95 20.00
CA ASN A 54 -11.06 2.77 21.15
C ASN A 54 -12.57 3.01 21.17
N TYR A 55 -13.34 2.00 21.61
CA TYR A 55 -14.81 2.00 21.67
C TYR A 55 -15.52 2.23 20.32
N THR A 56 -14.90 1.90 19.18
CA THR A 56 -15.59 1.90 17.87
C THR A 56 -16.26 0.54 17.65
N ALA A 57 -17.54 0.52 17.27
CA ALA A 57 -18.27 -0.73 17.03
C ALA A 57 -18.07 -1.27 15.61
N PHE A 58 -18.10 -0.39 14.61
CA PHE A 58 -17.92 -0.75 13.20
C PHE A 58 -16.97 0.21 12.49
N ILE A 59 -16.21 -0.33 11.55
CA ILE A 59 -15.32 0.45 10.68
C ILE A 59 -15.59 0.15 9.21
N THR A 60 -15.62 1.20 8.40
CA THR A 60 -15.60 1.11 6.93
C THR A 60 -14.31 1.75 6.44
N VAL A 61 -13.51 1.01 5.69
CA VAL A 61 -12.28 1.50 5.08
C VAL A 61 -12.60 1.93 3.66
N LYS A 62 -12.39 3.22 3.36
CA LYS A 62 -12.48 3.77 2.02
C LYS A 62 -11.10 4.11 1.51
N VAL A 63 -10.86 3.87 0.24
CA VAL A 63 -9.61 4.20 -0.43
C VAL A 63 -9.88 5.02 -1.68
N LYS A 64 -8.93 5.88 -2.01
CA LYS A 64 -8.88 6.63 -3.25
C LYS A 64 -7.63 6.18 -3.99
N CYS A 65 -7.78 5.70 -5.21
CA CYS A 65 -6.67 5.24 -6.05
C CYS A 65 -6.39 6.27 -7.14
N LYS A 66 -5.17 6.27 -7.67
CA LYS A 66 -4.83 7.01 -8.89
C LYS A 66 -5.77 6.55 -10.02
N PRO A 67 -6.29 7.47 -10.86
CA PRO A 67 -7.14 7.07 -11.97
C PRO A 67 -6.28 6.40 -13.04
N GLN A 68 -6.81 5.36 -13.67
CA GLN A 68 -6.09 4.68 -14.76
C GLN A 68 -6.15 5.49 -16.05
N ASP A 69 -7.25 6.21 -16.28
CA ASP A 69 -7.44 7.11 -17.42
C ASP A 69 -7.40 8.58 -16.99
N GLU A 70 -6.74 9.44 -17.76
CA GLU A 70 -6.61 10.88 -17.45
C GLU A 70 -7.95 11.63 -17.43
N LYS A 71 -8.99 11.06 -18.04
CA LYS A 71 -10.35 11.62 -18.07
C LYS A 71 -11.20 11.19 -16.87
N GLU A 72 -10.75 10.22 -16.07
CA GLU A 72 -11.50 9.69 -14.93
C GLU A 72 -11.14 10.46 -13.64
N GLU A 73 -12.17 10.96 -12.95
CA GLU A 73 -11.98 11.57 -11.65
C GLU A 73 -11.77 10.53 -10.55
N THR A 74 -10.89 10.88 -9.60
CA THR A 74 -10.58 10.00 -8.49
C THR A 74 -11.72 10.00 -7.45
N ARG A 75 -12.40 8.86 -7.30
CA ARG A 75 -13.49 8.67 -6.34
C ARG A 75 -13.10 7.81 -5.14
N TRP A 76 -13.79 8.02 -4.02
CA TRP A 76 -13.71 7.14 -2.87
C TRP A 76 -14.41 5.81 -3.16
N ARG A 77 -13.75 4.70 -2.88
CA ARG A 77 -14.31 3.34 -2.99
C ARG A 77 -14.22 2.65 -1.64
N ASP A 78 -15.27 1.91 -1.28
CA ASP A 78 -15.30 1.12 -0.05
C ASP A 78 -14.43 -0.12 -0.25
N CYS A 79 -13.26 -0.14 0.39
CA CYS A 79 -12.34 -1.27 0.39
C CYS A 79 -12.77 -2.34 1.39
N VAL A 80 -13.27 -1.92 2.56
CA VAL A 80 -13.89 -2.80 3.56
C VAL A 80 -15.15 -2.13 4.05
N ARG A 81 -16.25 -2.88 4.16
CA ARG A 81 -17.55 -2.32 4.53
C ARG A 81 -18.02 -2.88 5.87
N GLN A 82 -18.28 -1.99 6.83
CA GLN A 82 -18.87 -2.30 8.14
C GLN A 82 -18.24 -3.50 8.85
N LEU A 83 -16.91 -3.55 8.90
CA LEU A 83 -16.20 -4.53 9.71
C LEU A 83 -16.56 -4.31 11.19
N ARG A 84 -17.10 -5.34 11.83
CA ARG A 84 -17.50 -5.33 13.23
C ARG A 84 -16.27 -5.51 14.12
N LEU A 85 -16.02 -4.53 14.98
CA LEU A 85 -14.92 -4.54 15.96
C LEU A 85 -15.42 -4.95 17.35
N MET A 86 -16.65 -4.57 17.71
CA MET A 86 -17.26 -4.94 18.98
C MET A 86 -18.35 -5.98 18.74
N PRO A 87 -18.34 -7.13 19.45
CA PRO A 87 -19.46 -8.06 19.43
C PRO A 87 -20.75 -7.32 19.83
N ASP A 88 -20.83 -6.75 21.02
CA ASP A 88 -21.98 -5.92 21.37
C ASP A 88 -21.53 -4.46 21.48
N PRO A 89 -22.06 -3.55 20.62
CA PRO A 89 -21.76 -2.12 20.68
C PRO A 89 -22.05 -1.49 22.05
N HIS A 90 -22.89 -2.08 22.88
CA HIS A 90 -23.23 -1.56 24.21
C HIS A 90 -22.30 -2.07 25.34
N THR A 91 -21.36 -2.97 25.04
CA THR A 91 -20.45 -3.56 26.03
C THR A 91 -19.00 -3.16 25.77
N GLU A 92 -18.13 -3.28 26.76
CA GLU A 92 -16.70 -2.97 26.60
C GLU A 92 -15.92 -4.06 25.85
N THR A 93 -16.55 -5.18 25.50
CA THR A 93 -15.87 -6.33 24.89
C THR A 93 -15.21 -5.93 23.56
N ALA A 94 -13.89 -6.15 23.46
CA ALA A 94 -13.05 -5.79 22.30
C ALA A 94 -12.99 -4.27 21.97
N SER A 95 -13.43 -3.39 22.88
CA SER A 95 -13.35 -1.93 22.71
C SER A 95 -11.92 -1.39 22.63
N GLN A 96 -10.94 -2.12 23.21
CA GLN A 96 -9.51 -1.78 23.30
C GLN A 96 -8.61 -2.83 22.61
N ALA A 97 -9.20 -3.74 21.83
CA ALA A 97 -8.44 -4.79 21.16
C ALA A 97 -7.70 -4.27 19.92
N TYR A 98 -6.62 -4.96 19.56
CA TYR A 98 -5.92 -4.71 18.30
C TYR A 98 -6.58 -5.49 17.17
N PHE A 99 -6.78 -4.81 16.05
CA PHE A 99 -7.34 -5.39 14.83
C PHE A 99 -6.35 -5.27 13.69
N THR A 100 -6.42 -6.24 12.78
CA THR A 100 -5.69 -6.23 11.51
C THR A 100 -6.69 -6.47 10.40
N VAL A 101 -6.84 -5.47 9.53
CA VAL A 101 -7.57 -5.60 8.27
C VAL A 101 -6.60 -6.15 7.24
N SER A 102 -6.85 -7.39 6.85
CA SER A 102 -6.03 -8.14 5.90
C SER A 102 -6.60 -8.10 4.48
N LYS A 103 -5.79 -8.45 3.49
CA LYS A 103 -6.24 -8.55 2.08
C LYS A 103 -7.49 -9.44 1.90
N SER A 104 -7.66 -10.49 2.71
CA SER A 104 -8.84 -11.37 2.65
C SER A 104 -10.16 -10.68 3.03
N GLU A 105 -10.10 -9.59 3.78
CA GLU A 105 -11.27 -8.81 4.19
C GLU A 105 -11.58 -7.67 3.21
N MET A 106 -10.67 -7.39 2.27
CA MET A 106 -10.82 -6.34 1.28
C MET A 106 -11.67 -6.80 0.10
N LEU A 107 -12.62 -5.95 -0.32
CA LEU A 107 -13.54 -6.21 -1.43
C LEU A 107 -12.84 -6.22 -2.80
N PHE A 108 -11.67 -5.58 -2.90
CA PHE A 108 -10.84 -5.55 -4.10
C PHE A 108 -9.37 -5.32 -3.70
N GLU A 109 -8.44 -5.60 -4.61
CA GLU A 109 -7.02 -5.34 -4.41
C GLU A 109 -6.72 -3.83 -4.59
N PRO A 110 -6.35 -3.09 -3.53
CA PRO A 110 -6.20 -1.64 -3.61
C PRO A 110 -4.77 -1.31 -4.06
N THR A 111 -4.60 -1.12 -5.36
CA THR A 111 -3.33 -0.68 -5.96
C THR A 111 -3.28 0.82 -6.17
N GLU A 112 -2.08 1.39 -6.21
CA GLU A 112 -1.83 2.82 -6.45
C GLU A 112 -2.70 3.75 -5.58
N VAL A 113 -2.83 3.42 -4.29
CA VAL A 113 -3.61 4.18 -3.32
C VAL A 113 -2.94 5.53 -3.07
N ILE A 114 -3.74 6.60 -3.15
CA ILE A 114 -3.34 7.98 -2.87
C ILE A 114 -3.88 8.50 -1.54
N ALA A 115 -5.00 7.96 -1.05
CA ALA A 115 -5.56 8.33 0.23
C ALA A 115 -6.38 7.19 0.84
N VAL A 116 -6.40 7.12 2.17
CA VAL A 116 -7.21 6.19 2.95
C VAL A 116 -8.09 6.99 3.90
N ARG A 117 -9.34 6.56 4.06
CA ARG A 117 -10.32 7.13 4.96
C ARG A 117 -10.97 6.02 5.77
N LEU A 118 -10.96 6.18 7.09
CA LEU A 118 -11.60 5.27 8.03
C LEU A 118 -12.89 5.93 8.52
N VAL A 119 -14.02 5.31 8.26
CA VAL A 119 -15.33 5.75 8.75
C VAL A 119 -15.68 4.87 9.95
N LEU A 120 -15.67 5.49 11.12
CA LEU A 120 -15.93 4.88 12.41
C LEU A 120 -17.40 5.05 12.76
N GLN A 121 -18.05 4.01 13.24
CA GLN A 121 -19.45 4.07 13.66
C GLN A 121 -19.58 3.47 15.05
N GLN A 122 -20.28 4.20 15.93
CA GLN A 122 -20.66 3.73 17.25
C GLN A 122 -22.15 4.00 17.45
N PRO A 123 -23.02 2.99 17.25
CA PRO A 123 -24.47 3.16 17.40
C PRO A 123 -24.91 3.23 18.87
N SER A 124 -24.08 2.78 19.81
CA SER A 124 -24.43 2.83 21.23
C SER A 124 -24.30 4.25 21.78
N PRO A 125 -25.34 4.77 22.45
CA PRO A 125 -25.29 6.08 23.10
C PRO A 125 -24.49 6.06 24.41
N VAL A 126 -24.07 4.89 24.88
CA VAL A 126 -23.35 4.73 26.16
C VAL A 126 -21.96 5.37 26.13
N TRP A 127 -21.36 5.48 24.95
CA TRP A 127 -19.99 5.96 24.79
C TRP A 127 -19.97 7.44 24.43
N ALA A 128 -19.41 8.27 25.32
CA ALA A 128 -19.25 9.71 25.06
C ALA A 128 -18.20 10.00 23.96
N HIS A 129 -17.17 9.15 23.88
CA HIS A 129 -16.09 9.25 22.90
C HIS A 129 -15.79 7.88 22.33
N PHE A 130 -15.53 7.83 21.03
CA PHE A 130 -15.06 6.65 20.33
C PHE A 130 -14.07 7.04 19.25
N GLY A 131 -13.22 6.10 18.87
CA GLY A 131 -12.15 6.32 17.93
C GLY A 131 -11.33 5.06 17.68
N ILE A 132 -10.14 5.28 17.15
CA ILE A 132 -9.10 4.28 16.96
C ILE A 132 -7.74 4.92 17.24
N GLU A 133 -6.79 4.10 17.66
CA GLU A 133 -5.44 4.50 18.04
C GLU A 133 -4.41 3.64 17.30
N GLU A 134 -3.15 4.07 17.33
CA GLU A 134 -2.00 3.26 16.85
C GLU A 134 -2.19 2.71 15.42
N VAL A 135 -2.76 3.53 14.54
CA VAL A 135 -3.01 3.13 13.15
C VAL A 135 -1.69 3.01 12.41
N ALA A 136 -1.46 1.86 11.79
CA ALA A 136 -0.33 1.61 10.90
C ALA A 136 -0.80 0.91 9.62
N ILE A 137 -0.20 1.28 8.50
CA ILE A 137 -0.51 0.74 7.18
C ILE A 137 0.74 0.05 6.64
N PHE A 138 0.58 -1.13 6.05
CA PHE A 138 1.66 -1.93 5.51
C PHE A 138 1.40 -2.26 4.04
N PRO A 139 2.46 -2.32 3.20
CA PRO A 139 2.35 -2.82 1.83
C PRO A 139 2.04 -4.33 1.82
N PRO A 140 1.60 -4.90 0.68
CA PRO A 140 1.38 -6.33 0.53
C PRO A 140 2.63 -7.11 0.91
N GLU A 141 2.43 -8.22 1.62
CA GLU A 141 3.51 -9.15 1.90
C GLU A 141 4.00 -9.75 0.57
N ILE A 142 5.28 -9.50 0.24
CA ILE A 142 5.91 -10.08 -0.94
C ILE A 142 6.13 -11.56 -0.64
N LYS A 143 5.22 -12.41 -1.11
CA LYS A 143 5.45 -13.86 -1.07
C LYS A 143 6.71 -14.19 -1.89
N PRO A 144 7.64 -15.01 -1.37
CA PRO A 144 8.90 -15.33 -2.04
C PRO A 144 8.77 -15.98 -3.42
N GLU A 145 7.56 -16.42 -3.79
CA GLU A 145 7.23 -16.96 -5.12
C GLU A 145 7.46 -15.96 -6.27
N ARG A 146 7.38 -14.64 -6.01
CA ARG A 146 7.72 -13.63 -7.03
C ARG A 146 9.22 -13.37 -7.14
N LEU A 147 9.96 -13.53 -6.05
CA LEU A 147 11.42 -13.45 -6.07
C LEU A 147 12.00 -14.63 -6.87
N THR A 148 11.39 -15.82 -6.76
CA THR A 148 11.78 -16.97 -7.57
C THR A 148 11.62 -16.74 -9.06
N SER A 149 10.64 -15.95 -9.54
CA SER A 149 10.48 -15.70 -10.98
C SER A 149 11.63 -14.91 -11.60
N VAL A 150 12.15 -13.90 -10.89
CA VAL A 150 13.30 -13.11 -11.39
C VAL A 150 14.60 -13.89 -11.22
N THR A 151 14.75 -14.64 -10.11
CA THR A 151 15.93 -15.50 -9.93
C THR A 151 15.94 -16.71 -10.86
N THR A 152 14.79 -17.29 -11.22
CA THR A 152 14.72 -18.42 -12.18
C THR A 152 15.06 -17.98 -13.59
N TRP A 153 14.53 -16.86 -14.09
CA TRP A 153 14.89 -16.35 -15.42
C TRP A 153 16.40 -16.01 -15.53
N LEU A 154 16.99 -15.46 -14.48
CA LEU A 154 18.44 -15.19 -14.43
C LEU A 154 19.28 -16.48 -14.40
N LEU A 155 18.83 -17.51 -13.67
CA LEU A 155 19.48 -18.82 -13.66
C LEU A 155 19.35 -19.52 -15.03
N GLU A 156 18.19 -19.37 -15.68
CA GLU A 156 17.88 -19.98 -16.97
C GLU A 156 18.71 -19.35 -18.10
N ASN A 157 18.94 -18.03 -18.06
CA ASN A 157 19.81 -17.35 -19.02
C ASN A 157 21.31 -17.61 -18.81
N GLN A 158 21.74 -18.03 -17.62
CA GLN A 158 23.12 -18.47 -17.38
C GLN A 158 23.40 -19.89 -17.88
N HIS A 159 22.37 -20.69 -18.13
CA HIS A 159 22.52 -22.08 -18.57
C HIS A 159 22.69 -22.24 -20.09
N LEU A 160 22.53 -21.14 -20.85
CA LEU A 160 22.65 -21.13 -22.31
C LEU A 160 24.10 -20.94 -22.81
N THR A 161 25.08 -20.70 -21.93
CA THR A 161 26.49 -20.52 -22.34
C THR A 161 27.38 -21.74 -22.17
N ASP A 162 26.88 -22.86 -21.63
CA ASP A 162 27.65 -24.11 -21.49
C ASP A 162 26.94 -25.29 -22.18
N SER A 163 26.97 -25.30 -23.51
CA SER A 163 26.67 -26.49 -24.30
C SER A 163 27.96 -27.10 -24.85
N ASN A 164 28.60 -27.95 -24.05
CA ASN A 164 29.57 -28.93 -24.52
C ASN A 164 29.10 -30.34 -24.10
N PRO A 165 28.78 -31.26 -25.04
CA PRO A 165 28.18 -32.53 -24.70
C PRO A 165 29.26 -33.56 -24.40
N ARG A 166 29.42 -33.99 -23.13
CA ARG A 166 30.08 -35.27 -22.82
C ARG A 166 29.77 -35.78 -21.40
N GLN A 167 29.11 -36.94 -21.40
CA GLN A 167 29.22 -38.06 -20.45
C GLN A 167 28.55 -37.98 -19.06
N THR A 168 27.38 -38.65 -19.01
CA THR A 168 27.01 -39.79 -18.15
C THR A 168 27.27 -39.75 -16.62
N SER A 169 26.17 -39.93 -15.87
CA SER A 169 25.98 -40.89 -14.75
C SER A 169 25.68 -40.33 -13.34
N LYS A 170 24.57 -40.84 -12.78
CA LYS A 170 24.27 -41.16 -11.35
C LYS A 170 23.71 -40.08 -10.39
N LYS A 171 22.41 -40.26 -10.13
CA LYS A 171 21.60 -40.21 -8.88
C LYS A 171 22.12 -39.47 -7.62
N HIS A 172 21.22 -38.59 -7.16
CA HIS A 172 20.82 -38.25 -5.78
C HIS A 172 21.88 -37.76 -4.78
N SER A 173 21.96 -36.44 -4.63
CA SER A 173 21.99 -35.79 -3.31
C SER A 173 21.40 -34.39 -3.42
N GLU A 174 20.48 -34.09 -2.52
CA GLU A 174 20.04 -32.77 -2.11
C GLU A 174 21.22 -31.78 -2.12
N SER A 175 21.28 -30.89 -3.13
CA SER A 175 22.36 -29.93 -3.25
C SER A 175 21.75 -28.55 -3.48
N THR A 176 21.77 -27.74 -2.43
CA THR A 176 21.77 -26.28 -2.56
C THR A 176 22.63 -25.87 -3.76
N PRO A 177 22.16 -24.94 -4.62
CA PRO A 177 22.95 -24.51 -5.75
C PRO A 177 24.34 -24.05 -5.28
N PRO A 178 25.41 -24.35 -6.04
CA PRO A 178 26.78 -24.00 -5.66
C PRO A 178 26.85 -22.52 -5.28
N VAL A 179 27.41 -22.23 -4.11
CA VAL A 179 27.48 -20.87 -3.55
C VAL A 179 28.10 -19.89 -4.56
N ASP A 180 29.08 -20.35 -5.33
CA ASP A 180 29.74 -19.57 -6.38
C ASP A 180 28.79 -19.08 -7.49
N LYS A 181 27.77 -19.88 -7.85
CA LYS A 181 26.76 -19.50 -8.84
C LYS A 181 25.81 -18.44 -8.29
N ILE A 182 25.46 -18.56 -7.01
CA ILE A 182 24.63 -17.59 -6.29
C ILE A 182 25.40 -16.25 -6.17
N THR A 183 26.68 -16.33 -5.79
CA THR A 183 27.55 -15.17 -5.63
C THR A 183 27.80 -14.44 -6.95
N ALA A 184 28.00 -15.15 -8.07
CA ALA A 184 28.17 -14.52 -9.38
C ALA A 184 26.92 -13.74 -9.82
N GLY A 185 25.72 -14.29 -9.61
CA GLY A 185 24.46 -13.60 -9.91
C GLY A 185 24.26 -12.35 -9.05
N LEU A 186 24.53 -12.44 -7.75
CA LEU A 186 24.51 -11.29 -6.84
C LEU A 186 25.53 -10.23 -7.26
N GLN A 187 26.78 -10.62 -7.53
CA GLN A 187 27.82 -9.69 -7.98
C GLN A 187 27.42 -8.95 -9.26
N HIS A 188 26.77 -9.63 -10.21
CA HIS A 188 26.25 -9.02 -11.42
C HIS A 188 25.16 -7.97 -11.13
N LEU A 189 24.24 -8.28 -10.23
CA LEU A 189 23.16 -7.37 -9.83
C LEU A 189 23.69 -6.14 -9.07
N TRP A 190 24.68 -6.36 -8.20
CA TRP A 190 25.40 -5.28 -7.53
C TRP A 190 26.15 -4.41 -8.53
N ALA A 191 26.80 -5.00 -9.54
CA ALA A 191 27.47 -4.26 -10.60
C ALA A 191 26.49 -3.40 -11.42
N LEU A 192 25.32 -3.93 -11.80
CA LEU A 192 24.29 -3.15 -12.50
C LEU A 192 23.77 -1.99 -11.65
N THR A 193 23.49 -2.23 -10.36
CA THR A 193 23.03 -1.18 -9.44
C THR A 193 24.10 -0.10 -9.27
N GLU A 194 25.36 -0.49 -9.18
CA GLU A 194 26.47 0.46 -9.03
C GLU A 194 26.73 1.24 -10.32
N THR A 195 26.60 0.61 -11.49
CA THR A 195 26.67 1.33 -12.77
C THR A 195 25.51 2.30 -12.96
N MET A 196 24.29 1.95 -12.53
CA MET A 196 23.15 2.86 -12.55
C MET A 196 23.32 4.00 -11.55
N ARG A 197 23.85 3.74 -10.35
CA ARG A 197 24.19 4.76 -9.36
C ARG A 197 25.30 5.69 -9.86
N ALA A 198 26.31 5.15 -10.53
CA ALA A 198 27.41 5.93 -11.10
C ALA A 198 26.99 6.73 -12.35
N ASN A 199 26.05 6.20 -13.15
CA ASN A 199 25.44 6.90 -14.28
C ASN A 199 24.25 7.78 -13.89
N GLN A 200 23.86 7.80 -12.61
CA GLN A 200 22.88 8.76 -12.11
C GLN A 200 23.57 10.11 -12.03
N THR A 201 23.69 10.76 -13.19
CA THR A 201 24.01 12.18 -13.24
C THR A 201 22.98 12.91 -12.41
N GLN A 202 23.45 13.87 -11.63
CA GLN A 202 22.66 14.74 -10.76
C GLN A 202 21.76 15.71 -11.58
N VAL A 203 21.17 15.23 -12.68
CA VAL A 203 20.26 15.98 -13.52
C VAL A 203 18.87 15.79 -12.94
N SER A 204 18.42 16.83 -12.25
CA SER A 204 17.01 17.10 -12.02
C SER A 204 16.22 16.76 -13.29
N LEU A 205 15.32 15.78 -13.24
CA LEU A 205 14.25 15.60 -14.21
C LEU A 205 13.40 16.88 -14.22
N GLY A 206 13.83 17.87 -15.01
CA GLY A 206 13.26 19.20 -15.02
C GLY A 206 13.67 19.93 -16.29
N ARG A 207 12.65 20.25 -17.11
CA ARG A 207 12.63 21.01 -18.37
C ARG A 207 12.76 20.16 -19.64
N TYR A 208 11.60 19.83 -20.18
CA TYR A 208 11.41 19.77 -21.63
C TYR A 208 11.52 21.20 -22.16
N ASP A 209 12.60 21.53 -22.88
CA ASP A 209 12.57 22.67 -23.80
C ASP A 209 11.68 22.25 -24.98
N VAL A 210 10.48 22.83 -25.01
CA VAL A 210 9.60 22.72 -26.17
C VAL A 210 10.15 23.72 -27.18
N ASP A 211 10.73 23.21 -28.26
CA ASP A 211 11.17 24.04 -29.40
C ASP A 211 9.98 24.89 -29.87
N GLY A 212 10.23 26.19 -30.06
CA GLY A 212 9.23 27.26 -30.11
C GLY A 212 8.38 27.28 -31.38
N SER A 213 7.73 26.18 -31.74
CA SER A 213 6.89 26.06 -32.94
C SER A 213 5.40 26.28 -32.65
N TYR A 214 5.05 27.31 -31.88
CA TYR A 214 3.67 27.80 -31.82
C TYR A 214 3.62 29.25 -32.32
N GLU A 215 3.24 29.42 -33.59
CA GLU A 215 2.78 30.70 -34.12
C GLU A 215 1.49 31.08 -33.39
N ILE A 216 1.58 32.07 -32.51
CA ILE A 216 0.41 32.71 -31.89
C ILE A 216 -0.13 33.68 -32.93
N ASN A 217 -1.11 33.24 -33.72
CA ASN A 217 -1.89 34.17 -34.54
C ASN A 217 -2.66 35.12 -33.61
N LEU A 218 -2.12 36.33 -33.45
CA LEU A 218 -2.81 37.46 -32.84
C LEU A 218 -4.04 37.80 -33.69
N LEU A 219 -5.22 37.38 -33.23
CA LEU A 219 -6.46 38.00 -33.67
C LEU A 219 -6.57 39.36 -32.98
N SER A 220 -6.10 40.40 -33.66
CA SER A 220 -6.44 41.78 -33.35
C SER A 220 -7.94 41.97 -33.51
N TYR A 221 -8.64 42.27 -32.41
CA TYR A 221 -9.96 42.86 -32.47
C TYR A 221 -9.83 44.30 -32.98
N THR A 222 -10.39 44.56 -34.16
CA THR A 222 -10.87 45.90 -34.56
C THR A 222 -12.38 45.88 -34.54
#